data_AF-A0ABD5XSS6-F1
#
_entry.id   AF-A0ABD5XSS6-F1
#
_cell.length_a   1.000
_cell.length_b   1.000
_cell.length_c   1.000
_cell.angle_alpha   90.00
_cell.angle_beta   90.00
_cell.angle_gamma   90.00
#
_symmetry.space_group_name_H-M   'P 1'
#
loop_
_entity.id
_entity.type
_entity.pdbx_description
1 polymer ?
#
loop_
_entity_poly.entity_id
_entity_poly.type
_entity_poly.pdbx_seq_one_letter_code
_entity_poly.pdbx_strand_id
1 'polypeptide(L)' 'MARAVGGLITTLLVLALLGAVVYGAVVLARGDGAVDGPERRRDDDALAVLDRRYARGELDDEEYERRRQRLTGN' A
#
# COMPACT_ATOMS: atom_id res chain seq x y z
N MET A 1 24.38 -3.71 -29.11
CA MET A 1 22.96 -4.04 -28.85
C MET A 1 22.71 -4.81 -27.54
N ALA A 2 23.72 -5.46 -26.93
CA ALA A 2 23.54 -6.28 -25.72
C ALA A 2 23.15 -5.54 -24.40
N ARG A 3 23.30 -4.21 -24.33
CA ARG A 3 22.95 -3.44 -23.11
C ARG A 3 21.46 -3.12 -22.98
N ALA A 4 20.71 -3.17 -24.09
CA ALA A 4 19.28 -2.87 -24.09
C ALA A 4 18.45 -4.00 -23.46
N VAL A 5 18.87 -5.25 -23.65
CA VAL A 5 18.18 -6.43 -23.10
C VAL A 5 18.34 -6.51 -21.57
N GLY A 6 19.52 -6.14 -21.05
CA GLY A 6 19.78 -6.12 -19.61
C GLY A 6 18.87 -5.14 -18.86
N GLY A 7 18.74 -3.91 -19.36
CA GLY A 7 17.87 -2.90 -18.73
C GLY A 7 16.38 -3.28 -18.74
N LEU A 8 15.92 -3.93 -19.82
CA LEU A 8 14.52 -4.35 -19.95
C LEU A 8 14.19 -5.51 -19.00
N ILE A 9 15.11 -6.47 -18.84
CA ILE A 9 14.98 -7.55 -17.85
C ILE A 9 14.96 -6.99 -16.43
N THR A 10 15.86 -6.06 -16.10
CA THR A 10 15.87 -5.42 -14.77
C THR A 10 14.58 -4.65 -14.51
N THR A 11 14.07 -3.94 -15.51
CA THR A 11 12.80 -3.21 -15.40
C THR A 11 11.62 -4.15 -15.14
N LEU A 12 11.55 -5.27 -15.88
CA LEU A 12 10.53 -6.29 -15.66
C LEU A 12 10.63 -6.95 -14.28
N LEU A 13 11.84 -7.20 -13.79
CA LEU A 13 12.07 -7.73 -12.44
C LEU A 13 11.62 -6.76 -11.35
N VAL A 14 11.92 -5.47 -11.49
CA VAL A 14 11.48 -4.43 -10.55
C VAL A 14 9.95 -4.31 -10.55
N LEU A 15 9.32 -4.33 -11.72
CA LEU A 15 7.86 -4.31 -11.83
C LEU A 15 7.22 -5.56 -11.22
N ALA A 16 7.80 -6.74 -11.43
CA ALA A 16 7.32 -7.97 -10.82
C ALA A 16 7.47 -7.95 -9.29
N LEU A 17 8.58 -7.42 -8.77
CA LEU A 17 8.81 -7.26 -7.34
C LEU A 17 7.81 -6.28 -6.71
N LEU A 18 7.59 -5.11 -7.34
CA LEU A 18 6.56 -4.15 -6.94
C LEU A 18 5.17 -4.79 -6.93
N GLY A 19 4.82 -5.53 -7.97
CA GLY A 19 3.56 -6.27 -8.05
C GLY A 19 3.40 -7.30 -6.93
N ALA A 20 4.48 -8.04 -6.60
CA ALA A 20 4.47 -9.02 -5.52
C ALA A 20 4.31 -8.38 -4.13
N VAL A 21 4.94 -7.22 -3.89
CA VAL A 21 4.79 -6.45 -2.64
C VAL A 21 3.35 -5.98 -2.48
N VAL A 22 2.76 -5.39 -3.52
CA VAL A 22 1.36 -4.95 -3.52
C VAL A 22 0.42 -6.13 -3.32
N TYR A 23 0.65 -7.25 -4.02
CA TYR A 23 -0.16 -8.46 -3.88
C TYR A 23 -0.09 -9.03 -2.46
N GLY A 24 1.11 -9.13 -1.88
CA GLY A 24 1.31 -9.57 -0.50
C GLY A 24 0.57 -8.68 0.49
N ALA A 25 0.71 -7.36 0.37
CA ALA A 25 0.02 -6.40 1.21
C ALA A 25 -1.52 -6.53 1.12
N VAL A 26 -2.07 -6.75 -0.08
CA VAL A 26 -3.51 -6.96 -0.27
C VAL A 26 -3.98 -8.29 0.34
N VAL A 27 -3.19 -9.36 0.23
CA VAL A 27 -3.53 -10.65 0.81
C VAL A 27 -3.49 -10.61 2.34
N LEU A 28 -2.48 -9.96 2.92
CA LEU A 28 -2.37 -9.71 4.36
C LEU A 28 -3.55 -8.85 4.85
N ALA A 29 -3.82 -7.71 4.20
CA ALA A 29 -4.95 -6.85 4.54
C ALA A 29 -6.33 -7.53 4.41
N ARG A 30 -6.44 -8.59 3.59
CA ARG A 30 -7.66 -9.41 3.51
C ARG A 30 -7.73 -10.51 4.57
N GLY A 31 -6.59 -10.88 5.17
CA GLY A 31 -6.48 -11.95 6.17
C GLY A 31 -6.79 -11.51 7.60
N ASP A 32 -6.71 -10.22 7.93
CA ASP A 32 -6.77 -9.70 9.31
C ASP A 32 -8.18 -9.52 9.90
N GLY A 33 -9.19 -10.23 9.40
CA GLY A 33 -10.57 -10.16 9.92
C GLY A 33 -10.82 -10.79 11.31
N ALA A 34 -9.80 -11.34 11.99
CA ALA A 34 -10.02 -12.31 13.07
C ALA A 34 -9.77 -11.84 14.51
N VAL A 35 -9.02 -10.78 14.81
CA VAL A 35 -8.68 -10.46 16.21
C VAL A 35 -8.67 -8.94 16.43
N ASP A 36 -9.21 -8.51 17.56
CA ASP A 36 -9.30 -7.12 18.05
C ASP A 36 -10.53 -6.30 17.62
N GLY A 37 -10.98 -5.48 18.57
CA GLY A 37 -12.36 -5.04 18.76
C GLY A 37 -12.94 -4.08 17.71
N PRO A 38 -14.25 -3.76 17.81
CA PRO A 38 -15.01 -3.07 16.77
C PRO A 38 -14.58 -1.61 16.48
N GLU A 39 -13.80 -0.97 17.35
CA GLU A 39 -13.20 0.35 17.08
C GLU A 39 -11.93 0.26 16.24
N ARG A 40 -10.95 -0.57 16.62
CA ARG A 40 -9.67 -0.69 15.89
C ARG A 40 -9.87 -1.13 14.45
N ARG A 41 -10.80 -2.08 14.20
CA ARG A 41 -11.14 -2.51 12.84
C ARG A 41 -11.61 -1.36 11.95
N ARG A 42 -12.33 -0.37 12.49
CA ARG A 42 -12.84 0.76 11.70
C ARG A 42 -11.72 1.73 11.35
N ASP A 43 -10.78 1.95 12.25
CA ASP A 43 -9.63 2.83 12.00
C ASP A 43 -8.64 2.18 11.04
N ASP A 44 -8.41 0.87 11.16
CA ASP A 44 -7.61 0.07 10.22
C ASP A 44 -8.24 0.05 8.82
N ASP A 45 -9.56 -0.12 8.72
CA ASP A 45 -10.30 -0.01 7.46
C ASP A 45 -10.19 1.40 6.85
N ALA A 46 -10.25 2.45 7.69
CA ALA A 46 -10.10 3.83 7.25
C ALA A 46 -8.68 4.14 6.74
N LEU A 47 -7.65 3.61 7.42
CA LEU A 47 -6.25 3.66 6.99
C LEU A 47 -6.05 2.95 5.65
N ALA A 48 -6.61 1.75 5.49
CA ALA A 48 -6.51 1.00 4.23
C ALA A 48 -7.16 1.73 3.04
N VAL A 49 -8.24 2.47 3.27
CA VAL A 49 -8.85 3.34 2.25
C VAL A 49 -7.95 4.53 1.93
N LEU A 50 -7.32 5.13 2.94
CA LEU A 50 -6.41 6.27 2.77
C LEU A 50 -5.19 5.89 1.93
N ASP A 51 -4.54 4.76 2.25
CA ASP A 51 -3.38 4.23 1.51
C ASP A 51 -3.71 3.97 0.03
N ARG A 52 -4.90 3.42 -0.24
CA ARG A 52 -5.33 3.13 -1.61
C ARG A 52 -5.47 4.40 -2.45
N ARG A 53 -5.91 5.51 -1.84
CA ARG A 53 -6.05 6.80 -2.55
C ARG A 53 -4.70 7.46 -2.78
N TYR A 54 -3.81 7.38 -1.80
CA TYR A 54 -2.42 7.84 -1.95
C TYR A 54 -1.69 7.09 -3.07
N ALA A 55 -1.80 5.75 -3.10
CA ALA A 55 -1.19 4.93 -4.15
C ALA A 55 -1.73 5.22 -5.57
N ARG A 56 -2.96 5.75 -5.68
CA ARG A 56 -3.54 6.21 -6.95
C ARG A 56 -3.12 7.62 -7.34
N GLY A 57 -2.41 8.34 -6.46
CA GLY A 57 -2.08 9.75 -6.63
C GLY A 57 -3.28 10.68 -6.44
N GLU A 58 -4.36 10.21 -5.80
CA GLU A 58 -5.54 11.05 -5.48
C GLU A 58 -5.27 11.96 -4.26
N LEU A 59 -4.23 11.66 -3.47
CA LEU A 59 -3.77 12.45 -2.33
C LEU A 59 -2.30 12.83 -2.52
N ASP A 60 -1.96 14.04 -2.09
CA ASP A 60 -0.58 14.49 -1.90
C ASP A 60 -0.01 13.93 -0.57
N ASP A 61 1.32 13.86 -0.50
CA ASP A 61 2.10 13.43 0.67
C ASP A 61 1.69 14.17 1.95
N GLU A 62 1.49 15.49 1.86
CA GLU A 62 1.15 16.34 3.01
C GLU A 62 -0.27 16.07 3.52
N GLU A 63 -1.22 15.84 2.60
CA GLU A 63 -2.58 15.45 2.95
C GLU A 63 -2.68 14.03 3.50
N TYR A 64 -1.88 13.10 2.96
CA TYR A 64 -1.79 11.74 3.45
C TYR A 64 -1.32 11.71 4.91
N GLU A 65 -0.20 12.37 5.22
CA GLU A 65 0.39 12.39 6.55
C GLU A 65 -0.54 12.99 7.61
N ARG A 66 -1.21 14.11 7.30
CA ARG A 66 -2.18 14.73 8.24
C ARG A 66 -3.36 13.81 8.56
N ARG A 67 -3.87 13.07 7.56
CA ARG A 67 -5.01 12.17 7.75
C ARG A 67 -4.59 10.89 8.47
N ARG A 68 -3.43 10.35 8.12
CA ARG A 68 -2.81 9.20 8.78
C ARG A 68 -2.60 9.45 10.26
N GLN A 69 -1.99 10.58 10.63
CA GLN A 69 -1.76 10.96 12.03
C GLN A 69 -3.05 11.06 12.85
N ARG A 70 -4.16 11.50 12.26
CA ARG A 70 -5.47 11.52 12.95
C ARG A 70 -6.07 10.14 13.18
N LEU A 71 -5.77 9.18 12.31
CA LEU A 71 -6.26 7.80 12.41
C LEU A 71 -5.37 6.90 13.28
N THR A 72 -4.07 7.23 13.38
CA THR A 72 -3.10 6.47 14.20
C THR A 72 -2.81 7.12 15.56
N GLY A 73 -3.03 8.42 15.68
CA GLY A 73 -2.84 9.18 16.91
C GLY A 73 -4.08 9.10 17.79
N ASN A 74 -4.06 8.15 18.73
CA ASN A 74 -4.95 8.11 19.89
C ASN A 74 -4.26 8.76 21.09
#